data_AF-A0A2V7U1C5-F1
#
_entry.id   AF-A0A2V7U1C5-F1
#
_cell.length_a   1.000
_cell.length_b   1.000
_cell.length_c   1.000
_cell.angle_alpha   90.00
_cell.angle_beta   90.00
_cell.angle_gamma   90.00
#
_symmetry.space_group_name_H-M   'P 1'
#
loop_
_entity.id
_entity.type
_entity.pdbx_description
1 polymer ?
#
loop_
_entity_poly.entity_id
_entity_poly.type
_entity_poly.pdbx_seq_one_letter_code
_entity_poly.pdbx_strand_id
1 'polypeptide(L)'
;MPSEGRAEEEHPDRELRSEFLRGQMRHWMDQVVASGKTRELFELEMWLRAFERFFRIKNQPLSEREAKHLALRNWSEELRLVDNVARRAVQLCTAILTEDQVNLTRFDKYVEGYLKKDDTVDPYVEKLLRQASPEAGLTLLRDALEDLHVLLTDLVRLSRIPYATFTSVGRILYREIRRSTLLALLIDRKFKPIHDRITNPAVGAIIRGIHDGGARRQAAKIFLELFRLLHYLEFADPERVAEDELKNTILVFALITSEARLLLAYIERRVLKTVDPENRLHEIYDSFVYSLPFEMKKVISTELVDISVARQPDIVRARVENSHGILKDCFQQSLVQLAQVFDPLIQGRDIFEDFTAKFEQSVELREQLGRLVHFV
;
A
#
# COMPACT_ATOMS: atom_id res chain seq x y z
N MET A 1 22.08 -12.45 -43.67
CA MET A 1 22.61 -13.16 -42.49
C MET A 1 21.63 -12.95 -41.34
N PRO A 2 20.68 -13.88 -41.12
CA PRO A 2 19.74 -13.77 -40.02
C PRO A 2 20.42 -14.24 -38.72
N SER A 3 20.44 -13.39 -37.70
CA SER A 3 20.89 -13.79 -36.36
C SER A 3 19.77 -14.56 -35.68
N GLU A 4 20.01 -15.87 -35.53
CA GLU A 4 19.19 -16.80 -34.78
C GLU A 4 18.90 -16.30 -33.36
N GLY A 5 17.65 -16.51 -32.94
CA GLY A 5 17.21 -16.24 -31.58
C GLY A 5 17.96 -17.12 -30.59
N ARG A 6 18.65 -16.49 -29.65
CA ARG A 6 19.02 -17.14 -28.39
C ARG A 6 17.73 -17.30 -27.58
N ALA A 7 17.19 -18.52 -27.59
CA ALA A 7 16.33 -18.97 -26.51
C ALA A 7 17.15 -18.85 -25.21
N GLU A 8 16.65 -18.06 -24.27
CA GLU A 8 17.18 -17.99 -22.90
C GLU A 8 16.98 -19.38 -22.27
N GLU A 9 18.04 -20.17 -22.20
CA GLU A 9 18.08 -21.35 -21.33
C GLU A 9 18.04 -20.85 -19.88
N GLU A 10 16.83 -20.85 -19.29
CA GLU A 10 16.66 -20.65 -17.85
C GLU A 10 17.34 -21.81 -17.11
N HIS A 11 18.51 -21.53 -16.52
CA HIS A 11 19.29 -22.50 -15.78
C HIS A 11 18.49 -23.13 -14.62
N PRO A 12 18.44 -24.48 -14.50
CA PRO A 12 17.69 -25.19 -13.45
C PRO A 12 18.12 -24.81 -12.02
N ASP A 13 19.38 -24.40 -11.82
CA ASP A 13 19.88 -23.93 -10.53
C ASP A 13 19.23 -22.63 -10.04
N ARG A 14 18.78 -21.77 -10.96
CA ARG A 14 18.06 -20.52 -10.60
C ARG A 14 16.64 -20.80 -10.14
N GLU A 15 15.97 -21.77 -10.77
CA GLU A 15 14.63 -22.19 -10.37
C GLU A 15 14.66 -22.86 -8.99
N LEU A 16 15.59 -23.79 -8.76
CA LEU A 16 15.79 -24.45 -7.47
C LEU A 16 16.07 -23.45 -6.34
N ARG A 17 16.94 -22.46 -6.59
CA ARG A 17 17.21 -21.38 -5.63
C ARG A 17 15.97 -20.51 -5.38
N SER A 18 15.20 -20.21 -6.41
CA SER A 18 13.95 -19.44 -6.28
C SER A 18 12.91 -20.20 -5.44
N GLU A 19 12.77 -21.51 -5.66
CA GLU A 19 11.86 -22.36 -4.91
C GLU A 19 12.26 -22.50 -3.44
N PHE A 20 13.55 -22.67 -3.17
CA PHE A 20 14.09 -22.72 -1.82
C PHE A 20 13.78 -21.41 -1.05
N LEU A 21 14.11 -20.26 -1.63
CA LEU A 21 13.83 -18.95 -1.04
C LEU A 21 12.32 -18.73 -0.80
N ARG A 22 11.47 -19.19 -1.73
CA ARG A 22 10.01 -19.14 -1.56
C ARG A 22 9.54 -20.03 -0.41
N GLY A 23 10.14 -21.21 -0.24
CA GLY A 23 9.84 -22.12 0.86
C GLY A 23 10.20 -21.50 2.21
N GLN A 24 11.41 -20.96 2.33
CA GLN A 24 11.89 -20.25 3.52
C GLN A 24 10.98 -19.07 3.86
N MET A 25 10.60 -18.28 2.85
CA MET A 25 9.71 -17.13 3.04
C MET A 25 8.31 -17.54 3.55
N ARG A 26 7.75 -18.63 3.02
CA ARG A 26 6.45 -19.15 3.48
C ARG A 26 6.53 -19.62 4.92
N HIS A 27 7.55 -20.42 5.25
CA HIS A 27 7.74 -20.91 6.60
C HIS A 27 7.86 -19.77 7.61
N TRP A 28 8.64 -18.74 7.28
CA TRP A 28 8.76 -17.56 8.12
C TRP A 28 7.43 -16.80 8.27
N MET A 29 6.66 -16.61 7.19
CA MET A 29 5.34 -15.99 7.27
C MET A 29 4.38 -16.79 8.17
N ASP A 30 4.42 -18.13 8.11
CA ASP A 30 3.59 -18.98 8.97
C ASP A 30 3.97 -18.83 10.45
N GLN A 31 5.26 -18.68 10.78
CA GLN A 31 5.71 -18.37 12.14
C GLN A 31 5.22 -17.00 12.62
N VAL A 32 5.31 -15.98 11.75
CA VAL A 32 4.82 -14.62 12.05
C VAL A 32 3.30 -14.63 12.30
N VAL A 33 2.55 -15.40 11.52
CA VAL A 33 1.11 -15.62 11.76
C VAL A 33 0.87 -16.36 13.07
N ALA A 34 1.61 -17.43 13.36
CA ALA A 34 1.48 -18.21 14.60
C ALA A 34 1.77 -17.38 15.86
N SER A 35 2.62 -16.35 15.76
CA SER A 35 2.92 -15.38 16.82
C SER A 35 1.91 -14.22 16.91
N GLY A 36 0.86 -14.21 16.10
CA GLY A 36 -0.19 -13.18 16.12
C GLY A 36 0.19 -11.87 15.43
N LYS A 37 1.36 -11.80 14.77
CA LYS A 37 1.93 -10.56 14.21
C LYS A 37 1.52 -10.29 12.75
N THR A 38 0.34 -10.79 12.36
CA THR A 38 -0.14 -10.70 10.97
C THR A 38 -0.44 -9.26 10.56
N ARG A 39 -0.98 -8.45 11.48
CA ARG A 39 -1.30 -7.04 11.22
C ARG A 39 -0.03 -6.22 10.99
N GLU A 40 0.99 -6.43 11.81
CA GLU A 40 2.29 -5.77 11.74
C GLU A 40 3.01 -6.12 10.44
N LEU A 41 2.95 -7.39 10.02
CA LEU A 41 3.50 -7.82 8.75
C LEU A 41 2.79 -7.15 7.56
N PHE A 42 1.46 -7.07 7.60
CA PHE A 42 0.69 -6.39 6.57
C PHE A 42 1.02 -4.89 6.53
N GLU A 43 1.06 -4.24 7.69
CA GLU A 43 1.40 -2.83 7.81
C GLU A 43 2.81 -2.54 7.29
N LEU A 44 3.79 -3.37 7.62
CA LEU A 44 5.15 -3.25 7.10
C LEU A 44 5.14 -3.36 5.58
N GLU A 45 4.49 -4.39 5.03
CA GLU A 45 4.38 -4.56 3.57
C GLU A 45 3.73 -3.33 2.90
N MET A 46 2.66 -2.81 3.51
CA MET A 46 1.98 -1.61 3.04
C MET A 46 2.94 -0.41 2.99
N TRP A 47 3.69 -0.14 4.07
CA TRP A 47 4.65 0.97 4.11
C TRP A 47 5.76 0.83 3.08
N LEU A 48 6.31 -0.38 2.92
CA LEU A 48 7.36 -0.65 1.92
C LEU A 48 6.88 -0.37 0.49
N ARG A 49 5.63 -0.72 0.18
CA ARG A 49 5.00 -0.35 -1.10
C ARG A 49 4.73 1.14 -1.18
N ALA A 50 4.23 1.75 -0.10
CA ALA A 50 3.84 3.15 -0.05
C ALA A 50 5.02 4.08 -0.32
N PHE A 51 6.22 3.79 0.19
CA PHE A 51 7.42 4.57 -0.11
C PHE A 51 7.65 4.71 -1.62
N GLU A 52 7.68 3.59 -2.36
CA GLU A 52 7.89 3.62 -3.81
C GLU A 52 6.79 4.43 -4.52
N ARG A 53 5.52 4.28 -4.08
CA ARG A 53 4.40 4.99 -4.69
C ARG A 53 4.42 6.47 -4.38
N PHE A 54 4.83 6.86 -3.18
CA PHE A 54 4.87 8.25 -2.74
C PHE A 54 5.87 9.06 -3.55
N PHE A 55 7.09 8.57 -3.79
CA PHE A 55 8.09 9.30 -4.59
C PHE A 55 7.71 9.51 -6.07
N ARG A 56 6.62 8.90 -6.55
CA ARG A 56 6.09 9.16 -7.90
C ARG A 56 5.25 10.44 -7.90
N ILE A 57 5.66 11.44 -8.68
CA ILE A 57 4.96 12.73 -8.79
C ILE A 57 3.47 12.61 -9.13
N LYS A 58 3.07 11.62 -9.92
CA LYS A 58 1.64 11.40 -10.26
C LYS A 58 0.77 11.03 -9.07
N ASN A 59 1.36 10.66 -7.94
CA ASN A 59 0.66 10.28 -6.71
C ASN A 59 0.80 11.36 -5.63
N GLN A 60 1.54 12.44 -5.90
CA GLN A 60 1.70 13.53 -4.95
C GLN A 60 0.46 14.43 -4.97
N PRO A 61 -0.01 14.89 -3.80
CA PRO A 61 -1.15 15.79 -3.70
C PRO A 61 -0.73 17.21 -4.06
N LEU A 62 -0.59 17.46 -5.36
CA LEU A 62 -0.16 18.73 -5.92
C LEU A 62 -1.33 19.43 -6.60
N SER A 63 -1.40 20.75 -6.44
CA SER A 63 -2.22 21.59 -7.30
C SER A 63 -1.68 21.59 -8.75
N GLU A 64 -2.51 21.97 -9.72
CA GLU A 64 -2.09 22.06 -11.12
C GLU A 64 -0.93 23.04 -11.32
N ARG A 65 -0.85 24.09 -10.49
CA ARG A 65 0.24 25.07 -10.51
C ARG A 65 1.54 24.44 -10.00
N GLU A 66 1.52 23.76 -8.87
CA GLU A 66 2.70 23.10 -8.32
C GLU A 66 3.23 21.99 -9.23
N ALA A 67 2.33 21.23 -9.85
CA ALA A 67 2.68 20.19 -10.81
C ALA A 67 3.48 20.75 -12.01
N LYS A 68 3.22 22.01 -12.41
CA LYS A 68 3.96 22.71 -13.47
C LYS A 68 5.29 23.32 -12.99
N HIS A 69 5.44 23.55 -11.69
CA HIS A 69 6.58 24.28 -11.09
C HIS A 69 7.33 23.46 -10.03
N LEU A 70 7.53 22.16 -10.25
CA LEU A 70 8.17 21.23 -9.31
C LEU A 70 9.56 21.68 -8.83
N ALA A 71 10.34 22.34 -9.70
CA ALA A 71 11.68 22.80 -9.39
C ALA A 71 11.71 23.92 -8.33
N LEU A 72 10.64 24.71 -8.24
CA LEU A 72 10.53 25.84 -7.31
C LEU A 72 9.99 25.43 -5.93
N ARG A 73 9.30 24.29 -5.86
CA ARG A 73 8.70 23.75 -4.63
C ARG A 73 9.77 23.31 -3.63
N ASN A 74 9.47 23.50 -2.34
CA ASN A 74 10.24 22.94 -1.24
C ASN A 74 9.66 21.58 -0.85
N TRP A 75 10.49 20.55 -0.81
CA TRP A 75 10.09 19.16 -0.53
C TRP A 75 10.40 18.72 0.91
N SER A 76 10.62 19.69 1.82
CA SER A 76 10.98 19.41 3.22
C SER A 76 9.88 18.69 3.98
N GLU A 77 8.61 19.11 3.81
CA GLU A 77 7.50 18.46 4.52
C GLU A 77 7.29 17.03 4.03
N GLU A 78 7.40 16.77 2.73
CA GLU A 78 7.27 15.41 2.19
C GLU A 78 8.36 14.49 2.73
N LEU A 79 9.59 14.98 2.88
CA LEU A 79 10.66 14.19 3.49
C LEU A 79 10.47 13.99 5.00
N ARG A 80 9.86 14.93 5.73
CA ARG A 80 9.47 14.70 7.13
C ARG A 80 8.45 13.58 7.26
N LEU A 81 7.49 13.50 6.35
CA LEU A 81 6.50 12.42 6.35
C LEU A 81 7.14 11.07 6.05
N VAL A 82 8.06 11.02 5.08
CA VAL A 82 8.84 9.82 4.81
C VAL A 82 9.65 9.39 6.03
N ASP A 83 10.27 10.34 6.75
CA ASP A 83 11.02 10.08 7.97
C ASP A 83 10.15 9.49 9.09
N ASN A 84 8.97 10.07 9.33
CA ASN A 84 8.00 9.54 10.29
C ASN A 84 7.60 8.10 9.98
N VAL A 85 7.27 7.83 8.72
CA VAL A 85 6.86 6.49 8.28
C VAL A 85 8.05 5.51 8.28
N ALA A 86 9.27 5.96 7.98
CA ALA A 86 10.48 5.15 8.10
C ALA A 86 10.70 4.69 9.55
N ARG A 87 10.50 5.59 10.53
CA ARG A 87 10.55 5.22 11.95
C ARG A 87 9.47 4.21 12.33
N ARG A 88 8.25 4.35 11.80
CA ARG A 88 7.19 3.33 11.99
C ARG A 88 7.60 1.99 11.40
N ALA A 89 8.21 1.96 10.22
CA ALA A 89 8.71 0.73 9.61
C ALA A 89 9.85 0.09 10.44
N VAL A 90 10.73 0.87 11.07
CA VAL A 90 11.74 0.38 12.04
C VAL A 90 11.09 -0.29 13.24
N GLN A 91 10.04 0.33 13.80
CA GLN A 91 9.27 -0.25 14.91
C GLN A 91 8.63 -1.58 14.50
N LEU A 92 8.03 -1.66 13.31
CA LEU A 92 7.42 -2.88 12.79
C LEU A 92 8.45 -3.99 12.55
N CYS A 93 9.62 -3.67 11.99
CA CYS A 93 10.71 -4.63 11.84
C CYS A 93 11.11 -5.22 13.20
N THR A 94 11.22 -4.37 14.21
CA THR A 94 11.54 -4.79 15.59
C THR A 94 10.42 -5.62 16.21
N ALA A 95 9.16 -5.21 16.01
CA ALA A 95 7.99 -5.92 16.53
C ALA A 95 7.83 -7.29 15.91
N ILE A 96 8.15 -7.47 14.61
CA ILE A 96 8.05 -8.75 13.91
C ILE A 96 9.14 -9.72 14.38
N LEU A 97 10.37 -9.23 14.57
CA LEU A 97 11.46 -10.02 15.15
C LEU A 97 11.13 -10.48 16.59
N THR A 98 11.69 -11.59 17.01
CA THR A 98 11.58 -12.06 18.41
C THR A 98 12.58 -11.32 19.31
N GLU A 99 12.28 -11.22 20.61
CA GLU A 99 13.19 -10.57 21.56
C GLU A 99 14.58 -11.22 21.56
N ASP A 100 14.64 -12.56 21.51
CA ASP A 100 15.90 -13.31 21.42
C ASP A 100 16.69 -12.96 20.16
N GLN A 101 16.03 -12.80 19.01
CA GLN A 101 16.68 -12.39 17.76
C GLN A 101 17.21 -10.96 17.83
N VAL A 102 16.47 -10.04 18.45
CA VAL A 102 16.89 -8.65 18.63
C VAL A 102 18.08 -8.59 19.60
N ASN A 103 18.05 -9.35 20.68
CA ASN A 103 19.14 -9.43 21.66
C ASN A 103 20.40 -10.06 21.08
N LEU A 104 20.26 -11.18 20.34
CA LEU A 104 21.35 -11.83 19.63
C LEU A 104 21.98 -10.88 18.59
N THR A 105 21.16 -10.14 17.85
CA THR A 105 21.62 -9.12 16.89
C THR A 105 22.45 -8.03 17.57
N ARG A 106 22.00 -7.50 18.71
CA ARG A 106 22.74 -6.49 19.48
C ARG A 106 24.07 -7.04 20.00
N PHE A 107 24.06 -8.27 20.51
CA PHE A 107 25.26 -8.95 20.97
C PHE A 107 26.25 -9.18 19.83
N ASP A 108 25.80 -9.72 18.70
CA ASP A 108 26.62 -9.94 17.51
C ASP A 108 27.24 -8.63 16.99
N LYS A 109 26.45 -7.55 16.93
CA LYS A 109 26.94 -6.22 16.51
C LYS A 109 28.02 -5.68 17.45
N TYR A 110 27.84 -5.86 18.77
CA TYR A 110 28.85 -5.49 19.76
C TYR A 110 30.13 -6.32 19.61
N VAL A 111 30.00 -7.64 19.48
CA VAL A 111 31.12 -8.57 19.35
C VAL A 111 31.93 -8.32 18.08
N GLU A 112 31.26 -8.18 16.93
CA GLU A 112 31.92 -7.91 15.65
C GLU A 112 32.56 -6.52 15.59
N GLY A 113 31.92 -5.51 16.20
CA GLY A 113 32.46 -4.14 16.27
C GLY A 113 33.65 -3.98 17.24
N TYR A 114 33.72 -4.81 18.30
CA TYR A 114 34.77 -4.71 19.30
C TYR A 114 35.98 -5.63 19.01
N LEU A 115 35.79 -6.74 18.28
CA LEU A 115 36.82 -7.76 18.09
C LEU A 115 37.64 -7.64 16.80
N LYS A 116 37.22 -6.84 15.80
CA LYS A 116 37.91 -6.77 14.50
C LYS A 116 38.61 -5.44 14.26
N LYS A 117 39.80 -5.55 13.63
CA LYS A 117 40.66 -4.42 13.20
C LYS A 117 39.98 -3.58 12.12
N ASP A 118 40.31 -2.29 12.08
CA ASP A 118 39.82 -1.20 11.21
C ASP A 118 39.81 -1.46 9.68
N ASP A 119 40.17 -2.64 9.19
CA ASP A 119 40.31 -2.95 7.76
C ASP A 119 38.97 -3.21 7.05
N THR A 120 37.88 -3.48 7.80
CA THR A 120 36.53 -3.70 7.23
C THR A 120 35.52 -2.71 7.81
N VAL A 121 34.87 -1.93 6.94
CA VAL A 121 33.91 -0.87 7.33
C VAL A 121 32.73 -1.43 8.15
N ASP A 122 32.17 -2.59 7.77
CA ASP A 122 31.12 -3.26 8.55
C ASP A 122 31.08 -4.79 8.28
N PRO A 123 31.78 -5.61 9.09
CA PRO A 123 31.78 -7.06 8.96
C PRO A 123 30.44 -7.70 9.34
N TYR A 124 29.61 -7.02 10.11
CA TYR A 124 28.30 -7.51 10.55
C TYR A 124 27.28 -7.46 9.40
N VAL A 125 27.26 -6.36 8.63
CA VAL A 125 26.45 -6.25 7.42
C VAL A 125 26.82 -7.34 6.40
N GLU A 126 28.12 -7.63 6.23
CA GLU A 126 28.56 -8.70 5.34
C GLU A 126 28.06 -10.09 5.80
N LYS A 127 28.10 -10.37 7.11
CA LYS A 127 27.56 -11.60 7.69
C LYS A 127 26.06 -11.74 7.40
N LEU A 128 25.28 -10.68 7.62
CA LEU A 128 23.82 -10.69 7.36
C LEU A 128 23.49 -10.91 5.88
N LEU A 129 24.25 -10.28 4.97
CA LEU A 129 24.08 -10.46 3.53
C LEU A 129 24.33 -11.92 3.09
N ARG A 130 25.24 -12.63 3.78
CA ARG A 130 25.53 -14.04 3.51
C ARG A 130 24.48 -15.01 4.07
N GLN A 131 23.85 -14.68 5.20
CA GLN A 131 22.87 -15.55 5.86
C GLN A 131 21.57 -15.73 5.05
N ALA A 132 21.23 -14.77 4.18
CA ALA A 132 20.11 -14.84 3.24
C ALA A 132 18.80 -15.38 3.88
N SER A 133 18.46 -14.92 5.08
CA SER A 133 17.20 -15.25 5.76
C SER A 133 16.27 -14.03 5.85
N PRO A 134 14.94 -14.23 6.05
CA PRO A 134 14.01 -13.12 6.21
C PRO A 134 14.36 -12.22 7.41
N GLU A 135 14.84 -12.79 8.50
CA GLU A 135 15.22 -12.09 9.73
C GLU A 135 16.48 -11.24 9.52
N ALA A 136 17.50 -11.79 8.83
CA ALA A 136 18.67 -11.02 8.42
C ALA A 136 18.27 -9.87 7.48
N GLY A 137 17.33 -10.13 6.56
CA GLY A 137 16.75 -9.11 5.69
C GLY A 137 16.06 -7.98 6.46
N LEU A 138 15.22 -8.31 7.46
CA LEU A 138 14.54 -7.33 8.30
C LEU A 138 15.52 -6.53 9.15
N THR A 139 16.58 -7.17 9.64
CA THR A 139 17.63 -6.49 10.41
C THR A 139 18.38 -5.48 9.54
N LEU A 140 18.77 -5.88 8.32
CA LEU A 140 19.40 -4.97 7.35
C LEU A 140 18.47 -3.80 6.97
N LEU A 141 17.17 -4.08 6.77
CA LEU A 141 16.20 -3.05 6.46
C LEU A 141 16.04 -2.06 7.62
N ARG A 142 15.96 -2.57 8.85
CA ARG A 142 15.87 -1.75 10.05
C ARG A 142 17.06 -0.80 10.16
N ASP A 143 18.27 -1.35 10.09
CA ASP A 143 19.51 -0.56 10.19
C ASP A 143 19.58 0.49 9.06
N ALA A 144 19.20 0.13 7.81
CA ALA A 144 19.16 1.07 6.69
C ALA A 144 18.15 2.21 6.87
N LEU A 145 16.99 1.93 7.48
CA LEU A 145 15.98 2.95 7.78
C LEU A 145 16.40 3.85 8.97
N GLU A 146 17.10 3.31 9.96
CA GLU A 146 17.72 4.08 11.05
C GLU A 146 18.79 5.04 10.51
N ASP A 147 19.68 4.57 9.63
CA ASP A 147 20.66 5.42 8.97
C ASP A 147 20.00 6.51 8.11
N LEU A 148 18.94 6.15 7.38
CA LEU A 148 18.17 7.12 6.60
C LEU A 148 17.51 8.17 7.51
N HIS A 149 17.00 7.79 8.67
CA HIS A 149 16.41 8.73 9.63
C HIS A 149 17.41 9.79 10.10
N VAL A 150 18.66 9.39 10.38
CA VAL A 150 19.73 10.32 10.74
C VAL A 150 19.98 11.33 9.61
N LEU A 151 20.08 10.84 8.37
CA LEU A 151 20.28 11.71 7.20
C LEU A 151 19.10 12.66 6.96
N LEU A 152 17.86 12.17 7.08
CA LEU A 152 16.66 12.97 6.88
C LEU A 152 16.49 14.04 7.96
N THR A 153 16.85 13.74 9.21
CA THR A 153 16.80 14.68 10.33
C THR A 153 17.62 15.93 10.06
N ASP A 154 18.81 15.78 9.47
CA ASP A 154 19.65 16.92 9.11
C ASP A 154 19.24 17.59 7.79
N LEU A 155 18.86 16.82 6.78
CA LEU A 155 18.38 17.37 5.50
C LEU A 155 17.16 18.26 5.66
N VAL A 156 16.23 17.88 6.53
CA VAL A 156 14.99 18.61 6.81
C VAL A 156 15.21 19.96 7.50
N ARG A 157 16.39 20.18 8.11
CA ARG A 157 16.77 21.47 8.70
C ARG A 157 17.17 22.52 7.66
N LEU A 158 17.43 22.09 6.42
CA LEU A 158 17.74 23.00 5.32
C LEU A 158 16.52 23.86 4.97
N SER A 159 16.75 25.13 4.63
CA SER A 159 15.69 26.08 4.31
C SER A 159 14.87 25.67 3.07
N ARG A 160 15.48 24.93 2.15
CA ARG A 160 14.82 24.42 0.95
C ARG A 160 15.44 23.11 0.50
N ILE A 161 14.58 22.13 0.23
CA ILE A 161 14.94 20.86 -0.38
C ILE A 161 14.42 20.85 -1.83
N PRO A 162 15.30 20.75 -2.84
CA PRO A 162 14.88 20.68 -4.23
C PRO A 162 14.33 19.30 -4.59
N TYR A 163 13.55 19.25 -5.66
CA TYR A 163 12.98 18.01 -6.20
C TYR A 163 14.03 16.92 -6.50
N ALA A 164 15.24 17.31 -6.92
CA ALA A 164 16.34 16.38 -7.17
C ALA A 164 16.75 15.61 -5.91
N THR A 165 16.79 16.28 -4.75
CA THR A 165 17.09 15.64 -3.46
C THR A 165 15.97 14.70 -3.06
N PHE A 166 14.71 15.16 -3.15
CA PHE A 166 13.52 14.33 -2.87
C PHE A 166 13.55 13.02 -3.67
N THR A 167 13.76 13.09 -4.99
CA THR A 167 13.82 11.88 -5.84
C THR A 167 15.03 11.01 -5.56
N SER A 168 16.16 11.59 -5.16
CA SER A 168 17.37 10.82 -4.82
C SER A 168 17.20 10.03 -3.53
N VAL A 169 16.58 10.63 -2.51
CA VAL A 169 16.17 9.92 -1.28
C VAL A 169 15.26 8.74 -1.63
N GLY A 170 14.25 8.95 -2.48
CA GLY A 170 13.36 7.88 -2.90
C GLY A 170 14.06 6.73 -3.61
N ARG A 171 15.08 7.02 -4.44
CA ARG A 171 15.89 5.99 -5.10
C ARG A 171 16.77 5.21 -4.12
N ILE A 172 17.35 5.88 -3.12
CA ILE A 172 18.15 5.23 -2.06
C ILE A 172 17.25 4.28 -1.28
N LEU A 173 16.12 4.79 -0.77
CA LEU A 173 15.17 4.00 -0.01
C LEU A 173 14.67 2.79 -0.81
N TYR A 174 14.32 2.97 -2.08
CA TYR A 174 13.91 1.86 -2.95
C TYR A 174 15.02 0.81 -3.08
N ARG A 175 16.28 1.21 -3.26
CA ARG A 175 17.40 0.25 -3.36
C ARG A 175 17.59 -0.56 -2.09
N GLU A 176 17.53 0.08 -0.92
CA GLU A 176 17.67 -0.61 0.36
C GLU A 176 16.50 -1.57 0.62
N ILE A 177 15.26 -1.16 0.32
CA ILE A 177 14.09 -2.04 0.40
C ILE A 177 14.25 -3.27 -0.50
N ARG A 178 14.84 -3.11 -1.69
CA ARG A 178 15.07 -4.20 -2.67
C ARG A 178 16.35 -4.99 -2.45
N ARG A 179 17.17 -4.61 -1.47
CA ARG A 179 18.49 -5.21 -1.22
C ARG A 179 18.39 -6.67 -0.77
N SER A 180 17.39 -7.00 0.04
CA SER A 180 17.07 -8.38 0.40
C SER A 180 16.13 -8.99 -0.63
N THR A 181 16.57 -10.06 -1.30
CA THR A 181 15.76 -10.81 -2.27
C THR A 181 14.52 -11.44 -1.63
N LEU A 182 14.60 -11.85 -0.35
CA LEU A 182 13.47 -12.40 0.39
C LEU A 182 12.43 -11.32 0.74
N LEU A 183 12.87 -10.14 1.18
CA LEU A 183 11.95 -9.02 1.42
C LEU A 183 11.36 -8.48 0.11
N ALA A 184 12.10 -8.54 -1.00
CA ALA A 184 11.54 -8.23 -2.30
C ALA A 184 10.35 -9.14 -2.65
N LEU A 185 10.33 -10.40 -2.20
CA LEU A 185 9.16 -11.29 -2.37
C LEU A 185 7.91 -10.79 -1.62
N LEU A 186 8.06 -10.08 -0.50
CA LEU A 186 6.93 -9.42 0.17
C LEU A 186 6.30 -8.36 -0.72
N ILE A 187 7.10 -7.65 -1.51
CA ILE A 187 6.63 -6.55 -2.34
C ILE A 187 6.14 -7.06 -3.70
N ASP A 188 6.87 -8.00 -4.29
CA ASP A 188 6.58 -8.52 -5.63
C ASP A 188 5.31 -9.37 -5.66
N ARG A 189 5.04 -10.14 -4.61
CA ARG A 189 3.80 -10.91 -4.50
C ARG A 189 2.71 -10.05 -3.91
N LYS A 190 1.87 -9.51 -4.80
CA LYS A 190 0.73 -8.68 -4.40
C LYS A 190 -0.22 -9.40 -3.44
N PHE A 191 -0.68 -10.59 -3.83
CA PHE A 191 -1.61 -11.38 -3.02
C PHE A 191 -0.87 -12.44 -2.22
N LYS A 192 -1.14 -12.46 -0.92
CA LYS A 192 -0.67 -13.46 0.02
C LYS A 192 -1.88 -14.07 0.73
N PRO A 193 -2.03 -15.40 0.74
CA PRO A 193 -3.15 -16.04 1.41
C PRO A 193 -3.30 -15.69 2.89
N ILE A 194 -2.26 -15.19 3.56
CA ILE A 194 -2.32 -14.79 4.97
C ILE A 194 -3.07 -13.46 5.18
N HIS A 195 -3.10 -12.58 4.18
CA HIS A 195 -3.73 -11.26 4.26
C HIS A 195 -4.94 -11.16 3.32
N ASP A 196 -4.79 -11.71 2.12
CA ASP A 196 -5.72 -11.54 1.02
C ASP A 196 -6.63 -12.77 0.92
N ARG A 197 -7.69 -12.76 1.75
CA ARG A 197 -8.79 -13.73 1.65
C ARG A 197 -10.11 -12.98 1.63
N ILE A 198 -11.02 -13.46 0.78
CA ILE A 198 -12.42 -13.03 0.81
C ILE A 198 -13.06 -13.79 1.98
N THR A 199 -13.13 -13.12 3.13
CA THR A 199 -13.74 -13.65 4.36
C THR A 199 -15.26 -13.60 4.31
N ASN A 200 -15.83 -12.63 3.59
CA ASN A 200 -17.27 -12.48 3.48
C ASN A 200 -17.91 -13.69 2.76
N PRO A 201 -18.84 -14.42 3.40
CA PRO A 201 -19.40 -15.65 2.85
C PRO A 201 -20.29 -15.40 1.62
N ALA A 202 -20.99 -14.26 1.55
CA ALA A 202 -21.85 -13.91 0.42
C ALA A 202 -21.02 -13.70 -0.86
N VAL A 203 -19.95 -12.91 -0.79
CA VAL A 203 -19.03 -12.72 -1.92
C VAL A 203 -18.33 -14.03 -2.30
N GLY A 204 -17.95 -14.84 -1.31
CA GLY A 204 -17.38 -16.16 -1.55
C GLY A 204 -18.35 -17.09 -2.30
N ALA A 205 -19.65 -17.05 -1.97
CA ALA A 205 -20.68 -17.82 -2.66
C ALA A 205 -20.87 -17.34 -4.11
N ILE A 206 -20.92 -16.03 -4.33
CA ILE A 206 -20.98 -15.41 -5.65
C ILE A 206 -19.84 -15.93 -6.55
N ILE A 207 -18.59 -15.83 -6.09
CA ILE A 207 -17.43 -16.24 -6.88
C ILE A 207 -17.48 -17.73 -7.22
N ARG A 208 -17.91 -18.59 -6.29
CA ARG A 208 -18.06 -20.02 -6.53
C ARG A 208 -19.18 -20.34 -7.53
N GLY A 209 -20.22 -19.51 -7.58
CA GLY A 209 -21.35 -19.64 -8.50
C GLY A 209 -21.03 -19.29 -9.96
N ILE A 210 -19.91 -18.62 -10.25
CA ILE A 210 -19.53 -18.24 -11.62
C ILE A 210 -19.05 -19.48 -12.40
N HIS A 211 -19.86 -19.95 -13.34
CA HIS A 211 -19.57 -21.14 -14.13
C HIS A 211 -18.31 -20.99 -15.01
N ASP A 212 -18.20 -19.89 -15.75
CA ASP A 212 -17.02 -19.64 -16.59
C ASP A 212 -15.76 -19.42 -15.75
N GLY A 213 -14.72 -20.22 -16.02
CA GLY A 213 -13.46 -20.16 -15.27
C GLY A 213 -12.67 -18.87 -15.52
N GLY A 214 -12.81 -18.28 -16.72
CA GLY A 214 -12.17 -17.00 -17.08
C GLY A 214 -12.76 -15.84 -16.28
N ALA A 215 -14.07 -15.64 -16.42
CA ALA A 215 -14.84 -14.63 -15.70
C ALA A 215 -14.71 -14.77 -14.19
N ARG A 216 -14.75 -16.00 -13.67
CA ARG A 216 -14.54 -16.27 -12.24
C ARG A 216 -13.19 -15.78 -11.74
N ARG A 217 -12.12 -16.05 -12.48
CA ARG A 217 -10.75 -15.61 -12.11
C ARG A 217 -10.62 -14.10 -12.17
N GLN A 218 -11.20 -13.46 -13.18
CA GLN A 218 -11.19 -12.01 -13.33
C GLN A 218 -11.97 -11.32 -12.21
N ALA A 219 -13.21 -11.74 -11.97
CA ALA A 219 -14.05 -11.21 -10.91
C ALA A 219 -13.40 -11.40 -9.54
N ALA A 220 -12.91 -12.61 -9.22
CA ALA A 220 -12.23 -12.87 -7.96
C ALA A 220 -11.01 -11.97 -7.75
N LYS A 221 -10.22 -11.74 -8.81
CA LYS A 221 -9.09 -10.81 -8.74
C LYS A 221 -9.56 -9.37 -8.45
N ILE A 222 -10.60 -8.89 -9.11
CA ILE A 222 -11.11 -7.52 -8.91
C ILE A 222 -11.68 -7.36 -7.50
N PHE A 223 -12.44 -8.35 -7.00
CA PHE A 223 -12.89 -8.39 -5.60
C PHE A 223 -11.71 -8.29 -4.63
N LEU A 224 -10.70 -9.15 -4.79
CA LEU A 224 -9.50 -9.13 -3.94
C LEU A 224 -8.77 -7.79 -3.98
N GLU A 225 -8.64 -7.19 -5.16
CA GLU A 225 -8.03 -5.87 -5.32
C GLU A 225 -8.80 -4.79 -4.56
N LEU A 226 -10.13 -4.71 -4.74
CA LEU A 226 -10.97 -3.72 -4.07
C LEU A 226 -10.99 -3.91 -2.54
N PHE A 227 -11.10 -5.15 -2.05
CA PHE A 227 -10.99 -5.43 -0.61
C PHE A 227 -9.62 -5.03 -0.05
N ARG A 228 -8.55 -5.25 -0.81
CA ARG A 228 -7.22 -4.83 -0.37
C ARG A 228 -7.07 -3.31 -0.32
N LEU A 229 -7.68 -2.57 -1.25
CA LEU A 229 -7.73 -1.10 -1.19
C LEU A 229 -8.51 -0.62 0.04
N LEU A 230 -9.62 -1.27 0.38
CA LEU A 230 -10.34 -1.00 1.63
C LEU A 230 -9.50 -1.31 2.87
N HIS A 231 -8.76 -2.42 2.87
CA HIS A 231 -7.90 -2.76 4.00
C HIS A 231 -6.74 -1.76 4.16
N TYR A 232 -6.18 -1.22 3.08
CA TYR A 232 -5.24 -0.10 3.16
C TYR A 232 -5.89 1.14 3.78
N LEU A 233 -7.15 1.45 3.45
CA LEU A 233 -7.85 2.61 4.02
C LEU A 233 -8.02 2.52 5.54
N GLU A 234 -8.08 1.33 6.12
CA GLU A 234 -8.14 1.17 7.60
C GLU A 234 -6.90 1.75 8.32
N PHE A 235 -5.77 1.88 7.62
CA PHE A 235 -4.55 2.53 8.13
C PHE A 235 -4.53 4.05 7.89
N ALA A 236 -5.54 4.57 7.21
CA ALA A 236 -5.80 5.99 7.03
C ALA A 236 -7.10 6.43 7.72
N ASP A 237 -7.67 5.58 8.57
CA ASP A 237 -8.91 5.84 9.29
C ASP A 237 -8.65 6.89 10.41
N PRO A 238 -9.24 8.10 10.31
CA PRO A 238 -9.01 9.18 11.26
C PRO A 238 -9.54 8.90 12.67
N GLU A 239 -10.43 7.90 12.84
CA GLU A 239 -10.86 7.47 14.17
C GLU A 239 -9.82 6.58 14.87
N ARG A 240 -8.92 5.96 14.09
CA ARG A 240 -7.90 5.02 14.57
C ARG A 240 -6.49 5.61 14.59
N VAL A 241 -6.24 6.60 13.76
CA VAL A 241 -4.93 7.25 13.61
C VAL A 241 -4.81 8.41 14.58
N ALA A 242 -3.68 8.48 15.29
CA ALA A 242 -3.39 9.59 16.19
C ALA A 242 -3.27 10.92 15.42
N GLU A 243 -3.63 12.03 16.07
CA GLU A 243 -3.74 13.33 15.42
C GLU A 243 -2.42 13.83 14.80
N ASP A 244 -1.30 13.55 15.48
CA ASP A 244 0.05 13.86 15.03
C ASP A 244 0.53 12.98 13.86
N GLU A 245 -0.10 11.82 13.67
CA GLU A 245 0.19 10.87 12.59
C GLU A 245 -0.72 11.04 11.36
N LEU A 246 -1.80 11.82 11.46
CA LEU A 246 -2.78 11.97 10.36
C LEU A 246 -2.14 12.39 9.03
N LYS A 247 -1.10 13.23 9.06
CA LYS A 247 -0.39 13.62 7.82
C LYS A 247 0.38 12.47 7.17
N ASN A 248 0.81 11.48 7.95
CA ASN A 248 1.53 10.32 7.42
C ASN A 248 0.62 9.46 6.51
N THR A 249 -0.71 9.54 6.68
CA THR A 249 -1.70 8.83 5.86
C THR A 249 -1.66 9.22 4.38
N ILE A 250 -1.05 10.35 4.01
CA ILE A 250 -0.82 10.73 2.60
C ILE A 250 -0.06 9.63 1.85
N LEU A 251 0.88 8.93 2.52
CA LEU A 251 1.60 7.81 1.90
C LEU A 251 0.65 6.64 1.58
N VAL A 252 -0.35 6.40 2.44
CA VAL A 252 -1.41 5.40 2.21
C VAL A 252 -2.29 5.82 1.03
N PHE A 253 -2.72 7.08 0.97
CA PHE A 253 -3.49 7.59 -0.17
C PHE A 253 -2.71 7.53 -1.49
N ALA A 254 -1.40 7.81 -1.46
CA ALA A 254 -0.52 7.67 -2.63
C ALA A 254 -0.41 6.19 -3.08
N LEU A 255 -0.34 5.26 -2.12
CA LEU A 255 -0.35 3.81 -2.40
C LEU A 255 -1.68 3.39 -3.04
N ILE A 256 -2.81 3.71 -2.40
CA ILE A 256 -4.16 3.40 -2.89
C ILE A 256 -4.35 3.94 -4.30
N THR A 257 -3.97 5.20 -4.53
CA THR A 257 -4.09 5.83 -5.84
C THR A 257 -3.27 5.08 -6.90
N SER A 258 -2.06 4.66 -6.56
CA SER A 258 -1.23 3.91 -7.50
C SER A 258 -1.79 2.51 -7.79
N GLU A 259 -2.27 1.80 -6.77
CA GLU A 259 -2.78 0.43 -6.90
C GLU A 259 -4.14 0.41 -7.62
N ALA A 260 -5.01 1.39 -7.35
CA ALA A 260 -6.26 1.55 -8.08
C ALA A 260 -6.02 1.84 -9.57
N ARG A 261 -5.06 2.70 -9.94
CA ARG A 261 -4.70 2.90 -11.36
C ARG A 261 -4.22 1.61 -12.03
N LEU A 262 -3.48 0.76 -11.31
CA LEU A 262 -3.05 -0.53 -11.84
C LEU A 262 -4.21 -1.50 -12.02
N LEU A 263 -5.18 -1.51 -11.09
CA LEU A 263 -6.43 -2.26 -11.22
C LEU A 263 -7.22 -1.81 -12.45
N LEU A 264 -7.45 -0.50 -12.60
CA LEU A 264 -8.21 0.04 -13.73
C LEU A 264 -7.52 -0.23 -15.06
N ALA A 265 -6.19 -0.09 -15.14
CA ALA A 265 -5.44 -0.46 -16.34
C ALA A 265 -5.53 -1.96 -16.65
N TYR A 266 -5.60 -2.82 -15.63
CA TYR A 266 -5.85 -4.25 -15.81
C TYR A 266 -7.26 -4.53 -16.35
N ILE A 267 -8.28 -3.85 -15.80
CA ILE A 267 -9.67 -3.97 -16.25
C ILE A 267 -9.78 -3.53 -17.71
N GLU A 268 -9.32 -2.32 -18.03
CA GLU A 268 -9.36 -1.72 -19.36
C GLU A 268 -8.63 -2.58 -20.40
N ARG A 269 -7.39 -2.99 -20.11
CA ARG A 269 -6.52 -3.62 -21.12
C ARG A 269 -6.74 -5.12 -21.26
N ARG A 270 -7.29 -5.79 -20.24
CA ARG A 270 -7.44 -7.25 -20.23
C ARG A 270 -8.88 -7.72 -20.04
N VAL A 271 -9.63 -7.13 -19.11
CA VAL A 271 -10.97 -7.63 -18.77
C VAL A 271 -11.99 -7.20 -19.82
N LEU A 272 -12.07 -5.90 -20.13
CA LEU A 272 -13.03 -5.38 -21.12
C LEU A 272 -12.84 -5.98 -22.51
N LYS A 273 -11.60 -6.33 -22.90
CA LYS A 273 -11.33 -6.99 -24.19
C LYS A 273 -11.84 -8.43 -24.29
N THR A 274 -12.13 -9.06 -23.16
CA THR A 274 -12.53 -10.48 -23.09
C THR A 274 -14.00 -10.67 -22.75
N VAL A 275 -14.66 -9.64 -22.23
CA VAL A 275 -16.08 -9.66 -21.90
C VAL A 275 -16.86 -9.11 -23.10
N ASP A 276 -17.97 -9.76 -23.45
CA ASP A 276 -18.87 -9.30 -24.50
C ASP A 276 -19.41 -7.89 -24.17
N PRO A 277 -19.31 -6.91 -25.08
CA PRO A 277 -19.85 -5.56 -24.89
C PRO A 277 -21.32 -5.50 -24.48
N GLU A 278 -22.13 -6.46 -24.92
CA GLU A 278 -23.57 -6.53 -24.58
C GLU A 278 -23.83 -7.11 -23.18
N ASN A 279 -22.80 -7.57 -22.48
CA ASN A 279 -22.91 -8.15 -21.15
C ASN A 279 -22.92 -7.05 -20.08
N ARG A 280 -23.84 -7.14 -19.11
CA ARG A 280 -23.90 -6.27 -17.93
C ARG A 280 -22.57 -6.19 -17.17
N LEU A 281 -21.75 -7.24 -17.20
CA LEU A 281 -20.39 -7.20 -16.63
C LEU A 281 -19.48 -6.19 -17.34
N HIS A 282 -19.58 -6.07 -18.67
CA HIS A 282 -18.83 -5.08 -19.43
C HIS A 282 -19.22 -3.67 -18.99
N GLU A 283 -20.52 -3.38 -18.89
CA GLU A 283 -21.03 -2.07 -18.45
C GLU A 283 -20.50 -1.67 -17.06
N ILE A 284 -20.51 -2.59 -16.09
CA ILE A 284 -20.01 -2.31 -14.74
C ILE A 284 -18.49 -2.10 -14.74
N TYR A 285 -17.74 -2.93 -15.45
CA TYR A 285 -16.29 -2.74 -15.54
C TYR A 285 -15.89 -1.45 -16.26
N ASP A 286 -16.62 -1.07 -17.32
CA ASP A 286 -16.40 0.18 -18.03
C ASP A 286 -16.74 1.39 -17.14
N SER A 287 -17.85 1.29 -16.38
CA SER A 287 -18.22 2.26 -15.36
C SER A 287 -17.11 2.45 -14.31
N PHE A 288 -16.43 1.39 -13.88
CA PHE A 288 -15.29 1.51 -12.97
C PHE A 288 -14.10 2.24 -13.60
N VAL A 289 -13.74 1.90 -14.84
CA VAL A 289 -12.65 2.56 -15.57
C VAL A 289 -12.94 4.04 -15.75
N TYR A 290 -14.21 4.42 -15.97
CA TYR A 290 -14.61 5.80 -16.13
C TYR A 290 -14.69 6.57 -14.80
N SER A 291 -15.35 6.03 -13.78
CA SER A 291 -15.74 6.78 -12.57
C SER A 291 -14.64 6.85 -11.50
N LEU A 292 -13.96 5.75 -11.17
CA LEU A 292 -12.97 5.71 -10.09
C LEU A 292 -11.82 6.72 -10.27
N PRO A 293 -11.29 7.00 -11.48
CA PRO A 293 -10.26 8.00 -11.65
C PRO A 293 -10.67 9.41 -11.17
N PHE A 294 -11.95 9.77 -11.28
CA PHE A 294 -12.44 11.08 -10.84
C PHE A 294 -12.45 11.18 -9.32
N GLU A 295 -12.91 10.17 -8.61
CA GLU A 295 -12.89 10.15 -7.13
C GLU A 295 -11.46 10.19 -6.60
N MET A 296 -10.56 9.42 -7.21
CA MET A 296 -9.14 9.47 -6.87
C MET A 296 -8.50 10.83 -7.15
N LYS A 297 -8.86 11.46 -8.28
CA LYS A 297 -8.37 12.81 -8.62
C LYS A 297 -8.91 13.85 -7.65
N LYS A 298 -10.18 13.76 -7.24
CA LYS A 298 -10.78 14.63 -6.22
C LYS A 298 -10.01 14.54 -4.91
N VAL A 299 -9.70 13.33 -4.45
CA VAL A 299 -8.94 13.13 -3.21
C VAL A 299 -7.53 13.71 -3.30
N ILE A 300 -6.76 13.34 -4.34
CA ILE A 300 -5.35 13.74 -4.44
C ILE A 300 -5.18 15.21 -4.84
N SER A 301 -5.95 15.69 -5.82
CA SER A 301 -5.78 17.01 -6.44
C SER A 301 -6.72 18.08 -5.89
N THR A 302 -7.57 17.75 -4.91
CA THR A 302 -8.44 18.74 -4.24
C THR A 302 -8.36 18.56 -2.73
N GLU A 303 -8.73 17.39 -2.21
CA GLU A 303 -8.83 17.19 -0.77
C GLU A 303 -7.49 17.14 -0.04
N LEU A 304 -6.41 16.65 -0.65
CA LEU A 304 -5.11 16.49 0.02
C LEU A 304 -4.04 17.52 -0.36
N VAL A 305 -4.34 18.44 -1.29
CA VAL A 305 -3.38 19.48 -1.74
C VAL A 305 -2.85 20.30 -0.56
N ASP A 306 -1.53 20.49 -0.45
CA ASP A 306 -0.91 21.25 0.65
C ASP A 306 -1.16 20.69 2.07
N ILE A 307 -1.68 19.47 2.22
CA ILE A 307 -1.94 18.91 3.56
C ILE A 307 -0.64 18.65 4.34
N SER A 308 0.49 18.44 3.65
CA SER A 308 1.81 18.30 4.28
C SER A 308 2.22 19.57 5.03
N VAL A 309 1.96 20.75 4.44
CA VAL A 309 2.29 22.07 5.02
C VAL A 309 1.19 22.65 5.92
N ALA A 310 0.00 22.04 5.97
CA ALA A 310 -1.12 22.52 6.78
C ALA A 310 -0.76 22.54 8.28
N ARG A 311 -1.03 23.66 8.96
CA ARG A 311 -0.64 23.85 10.37
C ARG A 311 -1.76 23.55 11.37
N GLN A 312 -3.02 23.70 10.95
CA GLN A 312 -4.17 23.52 11.83
C GLN A 312 -4.57 22.04 11.85
N PRO A 313 -4.51 21.37 13.03
CA PRO A 313 -4.83 19.95 13.13
C PRO A 313 -6.28 19.63 12.72
N ASP A 314 -7.24 20.48 13.09
CA ASP A 314 -8.65 20.31 12.71
C ASP A 314 -8.84 20.28 11.18
N ILE A 315 -8.11 21.12 10.45
CA ILE A 315 -8.13 21.13 8.98
C ILE A 315 -7.53 19.83 8.43
N VAL A 316 -6.42 19.36 9.01
CA VAL A 316 -5.79 18.10 8.58
C VAL A 316 -6.77 16.94 8.79
N ARG A 317 -7.36 16.85 9.98
CA ARG A 317 -8.34 15.82 10.34
C ARG A 317 -9.54 15.83 9.40
N ALA A 318 -10.20 16.98 9.23
CA ALA A 318 -11.37 17.08 8.35
C ALA A 318 -11.07 16.67 6.90
N ARG A 319 -9.87 17.01 6.39
CA ARG A 319 -9.45 16.65 5.03
C ARG A 319 -9.12 15.16 4.88
N VAL A 320 -8.50 14.56 5.90
CA VAL A 320 -8.27 13.10 5.95
C VAL A 320 -9.60 12.35 6.07
N GLU A 321 -10.51 12.79 6.94
CA GLU A 321 -11.87 12.26 7.09
C GLU A 321 -12.64 12.28 5.77
N ASN A 322 -12.66 13.43 5.09
CA ASN A 322 -13.33 13.54 3.79
C ASN A 322 -12.67 12.63 2.74
N SER A 323 -11.35 12.62 2.65
CA SER A 323 -10.59 11.78 1.72
C SER A 323 -10.82 10.29 1.94
N HIS A 324 -10.81 9.86 3.20
CA HIS A 324 -11.08 8.50 3.62
C HIS A 324 -12.53 8.11 3.29
N GLY A 325 -13.50 8.96 3.63
CA GLY A 325 -14.92 8.76 3.34
C GLY A 325 -15.20 8.58 1.85
N ILE A 326 -14.69 9.49 1.01
CA ILE A 326 -14.85 9.44 -0.46
C ILE A 326 -14.37 8.09 -1.01
N LEU A 327 -13.16 7.65 -0.65
CA LEU A 327 -12.59 6.41 -1.18
C LEU A 327 -13.26 5.16 -0.60
N LYS A 328 -13.59 5.17 0.70
CA LYS A 328 -14.31 4.06 1.34
C LYS A 328 -15.65 3.84 0.65
N ASP A 329 -16.43 4.89 0.45
CA ASP A 329 -17.74 4.81 -0.20
C ASP A 329 -17.62 4.39 -1.67
N CYS A 330 -16.65 4.95 -2.39
CA CYS A 330 -16.36 4.58 -3.79
C CYS A 330 -16.02 3.09 -3.96
N PHE A 331 -15.12 2.55 -3.13
CA PHE A 331 -14.72 1.14 -3.22
C PHE A 331 -15.80 0.19 -2.71
N GLN A 332 -16.50 0.52 -1.62
CA GLN A 332 -17.63 -0.26 -1.13
C GLN A 332 -18.74 -0.33 -2.18
N GLN A 333 -19.09 0.80 -2.79
CA GLN A 333 -20.10 0.85 -3.85
C GLN A 333 -19.68 0.04 -5.08
N SER A 334 -18.41 0.11 -5.47
CA SER A 334 -17.86 -0.70 -6.57
C SER A 334 -17.98 -2.20 -6.28
N LEU A 335 -17.71 -2.62 -5.04
CA LEU A 335 -17.85 -4.01 -4.59
C LEU A 335 -19.32 -4.48 -4.63
N VAL A 336 -20.25 -3.65 -4.14
CA VAL A 336 -21.69 -3.96 -4.16
C VAL A 336 -22.21 -4.05 -5.60
N GLN A 337 -21.87 -3.09 -6.45
CA GLN A 337 -22.28 -3.10 -7.86
C GLN A 337 -21.77 -4.32 -8.60
N LEU A 338 -20.50 -4.72 -8.38
CA LEU A 338 -19.94 -5.93 -8.98
C LEU A 338 -20.66 -7.19 -8.49
N ALA A 339 -20.96 -7.26 -7.19
CA ALA A 339 -21.69 -8.38 -6.61
C ALA A 339 -23.11 -8.51 -7.18
N GLN A 340 -23.80 -7.38 -7.37
CA GLN A 340 -25.15 -7.30 -7.92
C GLN A 340 -25.29 -7.75 -9.37
N VAL A 341 -24.18 -7.81 -10.14
CA VAL A 341 -24.21 -8.40 -11.48
C VAL A 341 -24.44 -9.90 -11.42
N PHE A 342 -23.91 -10.57 -10.39
CA PHE A 342 -24.01 -12.01 -10.22
C PHE A 342 -25.17 -12.43 -9.33
N ASP A 343 -25.50 -11.63 -8.33
CA ASP A 343 -26.65 -11.82 -7.44
C ASP A 343 -27.38 -10.48 -7.24
N PRO A 344 -28.46 -10.20 -8.01
CA PRO A 344 -29.19 -8.94 -7.91
C PRO A 344 -29.83 -8.66 -6.55
N LEU A 345 -29.98 -9.68 -5.69
CA LEU A 345 -30.59 -9.54 -4.37
C LEU A 345 -29.58 -9.11 -3.31
N ILE A 346 -28.27 -9.18 -3.60
CA ILE A 346 -27.25 -8.79 -2.63
C ILE A 346 -27.31 -7.29 -2.37
N GLN A 347 -27.31 -6.95 -1.09
CA GLN A 347 -27.32 -5.60 -0.58
C GLN A 347 -25.97 -5.27 0.05
N GLY A 348 -25.66 -3.98 0.18
CA GLY A 348 -24.40 -3.55 0.80
C GLY A 348 -24.22 -4.07 2.23
N ARG A 349 -25.32 -4.25 2.98
CA ARG A 349 -25.32 -4.83 4.34
C ARG A 349 -24.86 -6.29 4.38
N ASP A 350 -25.02 -7.03 3.29
CA ASP A 350 -24.58 -8.43 3.21
C ASP A 350 -23.06 -8.53 3.05
N ILE A 351 -22.42 -7.43 2.61
CA ILE A 351 -20.98 -7.32 2.40
C ILE A 351 -20.29 -6.55 3.54
N PHE A 352 -20.90 -5.46 4.01
CA PHE A 352 -20.35 -4.56 5.03
C PHE A 352 -21.39 -4.22 6.10
N GLU A 353 -21.03 -4.40 7.37
CA GLU A 353 -21.93 -4.13 8.51
C GLU A 353 -22.33 -2.64 8.60
N ASP A 354 -21.39 -1.72 8.35
CA ASP A 354 -21.61 -0.26 8.46
C ASP A 354 -22.38 0.38 7.29
N PHE A 355 -22.70 -0.38 6.23
CA PHE A 355 -23.31 0.19 5.03
C PHE A 355 -24.71 0.77 5.29
N THR A 356 -25.43 0.18 6.24
CA THR A 356 -26.78 0.58 6.64
C THR A 356 -26.81 1.91 7.39
N ALA A 357 -25.82 2.15 8.26
CA ALA A 357 -25.76 3.35 9.09
C ALA A 357 -25.75 4.63 8.24
N LYS A 358 -25.02 4.64 7.12
CA LYS A 358 -24.99 5.79 6.21
C LYS A 358 -26.26 5.94 5.37
N PHE A 359 -26.88 4.85 4.91
CA PHE A 359 -28.13 4.92 4.17
C PHE A 359 -29.26 5.44 5.07
N GLU A 360 -29.40 4.90 6.26
CA GLU A 360 -30.36 5.35 7.27
C GLU A 360 -30.09 6.81 7.67
N GLN A 361 -28.83 7.19 7.93
CA GLN A 361 -28.46 8.59 8.18
C GLN A 361 -28.77 9.50 6.98
N SER A 362 -28.59 9.04 5.74
CA SER A 362 -28.88 9.84 4.54
C SER A 362 -30.38 10.04 4.32
N VAL A 363 -31.19 9.02 4.63
CA VAL A 363 -32.66 9.07 4.61
C VAL A 363 -33.14 9.97 5.74
N GLU A 364 -32.59 9.84 6.93
CA GLU A 364 -32.89 10.70 8.08
C GLU A 364 -32.52 12.16 7.81
N LEU A 365 -31.33 12.44 7.25
CA LEU A 365 -30.93 13.79 6.87
C LEU A 365 -31.86 14.38 5.81
N ARG A 366 -32.26 13.56 4.81
CA ARG A 366 -33.19 13.97 3.76
C ARG A 366 -34.57 14.27 4.32
N GLU A 367 -35.06 13.48 5.27
CA GLU A 367 -36.31 13.74 5.97
C GLU A 367 -36.21 15.01 6.84
N GLN A 368 -35.11 15.21 7.55
CA GLN A 368 -34.86 16.40 8.37
C GLN A 368 -34.79 17.67 7.51
N LEU A 369 -34.08 17.62 6.38
CA LEU A 369 -34.03 18.70 5.39
C LEU A 369 -35.40 18.96 4.75
N GLY A 370 -36.15 17.89 4.42
CA GLY A 370 -37.52 18.01 3.90
C GLY A 370 -38.48 18.68 4.89
N ARG A 371 -38.34 18.39 6.18
CA ARG A 371 -39.09 19.06 7.25
C ARG A 371 -38.71 20.54 7.35
N LEU A 372 -37.43 20.89 7.25
CA LEU A 372 -36.96 22.29 7.26
C LEU A 372 -37.46 23.10 6.06
N VAL A 373 -37.53 22.51 4.87
CA VAL A 373 -38.04 23.18 3.66
C VAL A 373 -39.55 23.39 3.70
N HIS A 374 -40.30 22.59 4.45
CA HIS A 374 -41.75 22.78 4.66
C HIS A 374 -42.12 23.77 5.78
N PHE A 375 -41.13 24.27 6.53
CA PHE A 375 -41.33 25.29 7.58
C PHE A 375 -40.98 26.73 7.12
N VAL A 376 -40.58 26.91 5.86
CA VAL A 376 -40.45 28.21 5.17
C VAL A 376 -41.57 28.32 4.14
#